data_AF-A0A8I6TEX6-F1
#
_entry.id   AF-A0A8I6TEX6-F1
#
_cell.length_a   1.000
_cell.length_b   1.000
_cell.length_c   1.000
_cell.angle_alpha   90.00
_cell.angle_beta   90.00
_cell.angle_gamma   90.00
#
_symmetry.space_group_name_H-M   'P 1'
#
loop_
_entity.id
_entity.type
_entity.pdbx_description
1 polymer ?
#
loop_
_entity_poly.entity_id
_entity_poly.type
_entity_poly.pdbx_seq_one_letter_code
_entity_poly.pdbx_strand_id
1 'polypeptide(L)'
;MAKSLRSKWKRKMKVIKRERYGKKELEKLKAIVETFNVKSSNDVQMTELQDCVTVISPPSTSVEQAEDNTEMECDGGKIKIYNPQTMKDQYGNYPVWMSSHRKKKIMKREKKMNKNRKRRDKLAKNIY
;
A
#
# COMPACT_ATOMS: atom_id res chain seq x y z
N MET A 1 -29.73 13.22 -20.70
CA MET A 1 -29.05 12.74 -19.47
C MET A 1 -28.31 11.44 -19.74
N ALA A 2 -27.06 11.32 -19.31
CA ALA A 2 -26.34 10.05 -19.39
C ALA A 2 -26.93 9.02 -18.42
N LYS A 3 -26.87 7.73 -18.77
CA LYS A 3 -27.32 6.66 -17.89
C LYS A 3 -26.33 6.47 -16.73
N SER A 4 -26.85 6.33 -15.51
CA SER A 4 -26.05 6.01 -14.32
C SER A 4 -25.23 4.73 -14.51
N LEU A 5 -24.03 4.68 -13.90
CA LEU A 5 -23.14 3.52 -13.89
C LEU A 5 -23.84 2.26 -13.34
N ARG A 6 -24.75 2.45 -12.38
CA ARG A 6 -25.49 1.38 -11.71
C ARG A 6 -26.82 1.05 -12.39
N SER A 7 -27.15 1.71 -13.51
CA SER A 7 -28.36 1.39 -14.27
C SER A 7 -28.37 -0.06 -14.75
N LYS A 8 -29.57 -0.68 -14.74
CA LYS A 8 -29.76 -2.07 -15.17
C LYS A 8 -29.23 -2.30 -16.60
N TRP A 9 -29.44 -1.35 -17.50
CA TRP A 9 -28.97 -1.42 -18.89
C TRP A 9 -27.45 -1.45 -19.01
N LYS A 10 -26.71 -0.53 -18.35
CA LYS A 10 -25.23 -0.53 -18.40
C LYS A 10 -24.65 -1.79 -17.76
N ARG A 11 -25.27 -2.29 -16.68
CA ARG A 11 -24.85 -3.56 -16.05
C ARG A 11 -25.04 -4.75 -17.00
N LYS A 12 -26.22 -4.88 -17.63
CA LYS A 12 -26.50 -5.93 -18.63
C LYS A 12 -25.47 -5.92 -19.77
N MET A 13 -25.19 -4.73 -20.33
CA MET A 13 -24.20 -4.59 -21.40
C MET A 13 -22.77 -4.95 -20.98
N LYS A 14 -22.38 -4.65 -19.73
CA LYS A 14 -21.08 -5.07 -19.19
C LYS A 14 -20.97 -6.59 -19.05
N VAL A 15 -22.04 -7.27 -18.62
CA VAL A 15 -22.06 -8.73 -18.49
C VAL A 15 -21.88 -9.39 -19.87
N ILE A 16 -22.68 -8.98 -20.85
CA ILE A 16 -22.56 -9.44 -22.25
C ILE A 16 -21.13 -9.20 -22.79
N LYS A 17 -20.55 -8.04 -22.45
CA LYS A 17 -19.16 -7.72 -22.82
C LYS A 17 -18.17 -8.69 -22.16
N ARG A 18 -18.30 -8.96 -20.85
CA ARG A 18 -17.42 -9.89 -20.14
C ARG A 18 -17.49 -11.32 -20.69
N GLU A 19 -18.66 -11.80 -21.08
CA GLU A 19 -18.79 -13.11 -21.74
C GLU A 19 -18.11 -13.14 -23.11
N ARG A 20 -18.29 -12.07 -23.91
CA ARG A 20 -17.69 -11.95 -25.23
C ARG A 20 -16.16 -11.88 -25.20
N TYR A 21 -15.60 -11.05 -24.33
CA TYR A 21 -14.15 -10.83 -24.26
C TYR A 21 -13.45 -11.82 -23.33
N GLY A 22 -14.16 -12.37 -22.34
CA GLY A 22 -13.58 -13.32 -21.39
C GLY A 22 -12.97 -14.54 -22.08
N LYS A 23 -13.63 -15.11 -23.09
CA LYS A 23 -13.07 -16.23 -23.87
C LYS A 23 -11.79 -15.83 -24.62
N LYS A 24 -11.84 -14.70 -25.33
CA LYS A 24 -10.72 -14.18 -26.14
C LYS A 24 -9.51 -13.77 -25.30
N GLU A 25 -9.75 -13.20 -24.13
CA GLU A 25 -8.70 -12.78 -23.20
C GLU A 25 -8.07 -14.00 -22.52
N LEU A 26 -8.85 -15.02 -22.17
CA LEU A 26 -8.34 -16.27 -21.59
C LEU A 26 -7.38 -16.98 -22.56
N GLU A 27 -7.76 -17.12 -23.83
CA GLU A 27 -6.90 -17.72 -24.86
C GLU A 27 -5.57 -16.99 -25.00
N LYS A 28 -5.60 -15.64 -25.03
CA LYS A 28 -4.39 -14.82 -25.08
C LYS A 28 -3.51 -15.00 -23.83
N LEU A 29 -4.12 -15.06 -22.66
CA LEU A 29 -3.39 -15.26 -21.40
C LEU A 29 -2.74 -16.65 -21.35
N LYS A 30 -3.44 -17.69 -21.79
CA LYS A 30 -2.88 -19.05 -21.91
C LYS A 30 -1.69 -19.07 -22.85
N ALA A 31 -1.83 -18.48 -24.05
CA ALA A 31 -0.73 -18.36 -25.00
C ALA A 31 0.47 -17.62 -24.40
N ILE A 32 0.27 -16.53 -23.66
CA ILE A 32 1.36 -15.82 -22.98
C ILE A 32 2.07 -16.74 -21.98
N VAL A 33 1.33 -17.46 -21.14
CA VAL A 33 1.91 -18.39 -20.16
C VAL A 33 2.68 -19.52 -20.85
N GLU A 34 2.12 -20.10 -21.90
CA GLU A 34 2.78 -21.13 -22.71
C GLU A 34 4.09 -20.59 -23.32
N THR A 35 4.05 -19.39 -23.92
CA THR A 35 5.26 -18.77 -24.47
C THR A 35 6.29 -18.44 -23.40
N PHE A 36 5.87 -18.04 -22.20
CA PHE A 36 6.78 -17.79 -21.09
C PHE A 36 7.44 -19.08 -20.63
N ASN A 37 6.68 -20.16 -20.42
CA ASN A 37 7.23 -21.47 -20.03
C ASN A 37 8.19 -22.04 -21.08
N VAL A 38 7.90 -21.89 -22.38
CA VAL A 38 8.80 -22.31 -23.47
C VAL A 38 10.03 -21.40 -23.57
N LYS A 39 9.92 -20.12 -23.22
CA LYS A 39 11.05 -19.19 -23.20
C LYS A 39 11.89 -19.30 -21.93
N SER A 40 11.32 -19.75 -20.81
CA SER A 40 12.05 -20.02 -19.56
C SER A 40 12.95 -21.27 -19.63
N SER A 41 12.85 -22.10 -20.68
CA SER A 41 13.93 -23.05 -20.99
C SER A 41 15.15 -22.39 -21.65
N ASN A 42 14.99 -21.15 -22.14
CA ASN A 42 16.07 -20.25 -22.57
C ASN A 42 16.22 -19.10 -21.58
N ASP A 43 15.98 -19.35 -20.28
CA ASP A 43 16.40 -18.40 -19.26
C ASP A 43 17.90 -18.20 -19.47
N VAL A 44 18.26 -17.01 -19.95
CA VAL A 44 19.65 -16.62 -20.21
C VAL A 44 20.31 -16.74 -18.85
N GLN A 45 21.05 -17.82 -18.64
CA GLN A 45 21.87 -17.96 -17.46
C GLN A 45 22.85 -16.79 -17.51
N MET A 46 22.58 -15.75 -16.72
CA MET A 46 23.48 -14.61 -16.51
C MET A 46 24.71 -15.08 -15.71
N THR A 47 25.45 -16.03 -16.26
CA THR A 47 26.71 -16.56 -15.73
C THR A 47 27.84 -15.56 -15.94
N GLU A 48 27.77 -14.74 -16.99
CA GLU A 48 28.75 -13.69 -17.31
C GLU A 48 28.74 -12.51 -16.31
N LEU A 49 27.75 -12.40 -15.43
CA LEU A 49 27.75 -11.41 -14.33
C LEU A 49 28.51 -11.89 -13.07
N GLN A 50 28.96 -13.15 -13.01
CA GLN A 50 29.74 -13.61 -11.86
C GLN A 50 31.19 -13.08 -11.88
N ASP A 51 31.71 -12.70 -13.05
CA ASP A 51 33.11 -12.27 -13.21
C ASP A 51 33.37 -10.82 -12.79
N CYS A 52 32.32 -10.01 -12.56
CA CYS A 52 32.47 -8.59 -12.14
C CYS A 52 32.26 -8.34 -10.64
N VAL A 53 32.07 -9.37 -9.81
CA VAL A 53 31.94 -9.20 -8.35
C VAL A 53 33.33 -9.25 -7.71
N THR A 54 33.95 -8.08 -7.56
CA THR A 54 35.09 -7.92 -6.64
C THR A 54 34.56 -7.95 -5.21
N VAL A 55 34.71 -9.09 -4.53
CA VAL A 55 34.40 -9.22 -3.10
C VAL A 55 35.43 -8.42 -2.30
N ILE A 56 35.07 -7.20 -1.92
CA ILE A 56 35.85 -6.42 -0.94
C ILE A 56 35.45 -6.92 0.46
N SER A 57 36.40 -7.49 1.20
CA SER A 57 36.15 -7.88 2.60
C SER A 57 35.84 -6.65 3.45
N PRO A 58 34.88 -6.71 4.38
CA PRO A 58 34.52 -5.56 5.19
C PRO A 58 35.67 -5.12 6.09
N PRO A 59 35.95 -3.80 6.23
CA PRO A 59 36.89 -3.31 7.21
C PRO A 59 36.39 -3.61 8.62
N SER A 60 37.28 -4.09 9.47
CA SER A 60 37.01 -4.38 10.88
C SER A 60 36.57 -3.13 11.64
N THR A 61 35.37 -3.19 12.22
CA THR A 61 34.91 -2.51 13.45
C THR A 61 35.09 -0.98 13.56
N SER A 62 33.99 -0.25 13.31
CA SER A 62 33.43 0.74 14.25
C SER A 62 32.03 1.16 13.81
N VAL A 63 31.10 1.17 14.76
CA VAL A 63 29.68 1.50 14.65
C VAL A 63 29.45 2.86 13.99
N GLU A 64 28.75 2.88 12.86
CA GLU A 64 27.83 3.95 12.46
C GLU A 64 26.87 3.41 11.37
N GLN A 65 25.61 3.84 11.45
CA GLN A 65 24.45 3.24 10.80
C GLN A 65 24.59 3.20 9.26
N ALA A 66 24.74 2.00 8.70
CA ALA A 66 24.58 1.77 7.27
C ALA A 66 23.08 1.77 6.93
N GLU A 67 22.62 2.90 6.37
CA GLU A 67 21.32 3.00 5.72
C GLU A 67 21.36 2.27 4.36
N ASP A 68 21.08 0.97 4.36
CA ASP A 68 20.60 0.27 3.17
C ASP A 68 19.10 0.56 3.02
N ASN A 69 18.79 1.77 2.56
CA ASN A 69 17.47 2.10 2.05
C ASN A 69 17.51 2.05 0.53
N THR A 70 16.81 1.08 -0.05
CA THR A 70 16.27 1.18 -1.41
C THR A 70 15.45 2.48 -1.49
N GLU A 71 16.11 3.54 -1.93
CA GLU A 71 15.59 4.89 -1.97
C GLU A 71 14.63 4.99 -3.16
N MET A 72 13.35 4.70 -2.91
CA MET A 72 12.29 5.23 -3.76
C MET A 72 12.23 6.74 -3.47
N GLU A 73 12.68 7.56 -4.43
CA GLU A 73 12.63 9.03 -4.42
C GLU A 73 11.22 9.52 -4.03
N CYS A 74 11.02 9.75 -2.74
CA CYS A 74 9.85 10.42 -2.19
C CYS A 74 10.32 11.80 -1.70
N ASP A 75 10.35 12.76 -2.62
CA ASP A 75 10.37 14.22 -2.40
C ASP A 75 10.96 14.67 -1.05
N GLY A 76 12.29 14.66 -0.96
CA GLY A 76 13.18 15.54 -0.17
C GLY A 76 12.88 15.86 1.30
N GLY A 77 11.92 15.19 1.93
CA GLY A 77 11.47 15.50 3.27
C GLY A 77 11.87 14.42 4.26
N LYS A 78 12.52 14.82 5.36
CA LYS A 78 12.79 13.96 6.54
C LYS A 78 11.62 13.00 6.77
N ILE A 79 11.91 11.70 6.84
CA ILE A 79 10.89 10.65 7.03
C ILE A 79 10.07 11.00 8.28
N LYS A 80 8.81 11.40 8.07
CA LYS A 80 7.93 11.76 9.18
C LYS A 80 7.48 10.48 9.87
N ILE A 81 7.79 10.37 11.16
CA ILE A 81 7.37 9.23 11.99
C ILE A 81 5.94 9.47 12.46
N TYR A 82 5.00 8.67 11.95
CA TYR A 82 3.59 8.75 12.29
C TYR A 82 3.22 7.76 13.39
N ASN A 83 2.36 8.17 14.32
CA ASN A 83 1.76 7.23 15.28
C ASN A 83 0.75 6.30 14.56
N PRO A 84 0.82 4.96 14.71
CA PRO A 84 -0.05 4.03 13.99
C PRO A 84 -1.55 4.17 14.35
N GLN A 85 -1.87 4.65 15.55
CA GLN A 85 -3.24 4.74 16.04
C GLN A 85 -3.92 6.06 15.66
N THR A 86 -3.19 7.18 15.74
CA THR A 86 -3.74 8.52 15.46
C THR A 86 -3.37 9.01 14.07
N MET A 87 -2.38 8.38 13.41
CA MET A 87 -1.77 8.80 12.14
C MET A 87 -1.37 10.27 12.13
N LYS A 88 -0.95 10.79 13.29
CA LYS A 88 -0.42 12.14 13.48
C LYS A 88 1.11 12.07 13.56
N ASP A 89 1.74 13.12 13.06
CA ASP A 89 3.17 13.40 13.19
C ASP A 89 3.54 13.81 14.62
N GLN A 90 4.84 13.93 14.87
CA GLN A 90 5.40 14.53 16.09
C GLN A 90 4.82 15.92 16.38
N TYR A 91 4.51 16.70 15.34
CA TYR A 91 3.90 18.03 15.43
C TYR A 91 2.36 18.01 15.51
N GLY A 92 1.73 16.83 15.57
CA GLY A 92 0.27 16.69 15.62
C GLY A 92 -0.45 16.85 14.26
N ASN A 93 0.31 17.02 13.18
CA ASN A 93 -0.23 17.15 11.82
C ASN A 93 -0.57 15.80 11.20
N TYR A 94 -1.56 15.78 10.31
CA TYR A 94 -1.91 14.59 9.53
C TYR A 94 -1.12 14.58 8.21
N PRO A 95 -0.82 13.39 7.64
CA PRO A 95 -0.16 13.29 6.34
C PRO A 95 -0.92 14.03 5.24
N VAL A 96 -0.17 14.57 4.26
CA VAL A 96 -0.70 15.36 3.14
C VAL A 96 -1.61 14.51 2.25
N TRP A 97 -1.22 13.26 1.98
CA TRP A 97 -2.01 12.30 1.22
C TRP A 97 -3.29 11.84 1.93
N MET A 98 -3.46 12.15 3.22
CA MET A 98 -4.64 11.76 3.95
C MET A 98 -5.83 12.65 3.56
N SER A 99 -6.88 12.06 2.98
CA SER A 99 -8.11 12.78 2.64
C SER A 99 -8.77 13.43 3.87
N SER A 100 -9.34 14.63 3.68
CA SER A 100 -10.10 15.37 4.71
C SER A 100 -11.21 14.51 5.36
N HIS A 101 -11.85 13.62 4.60
CA HIS A 101 -12.86 12.70 5.13
C HIS A 101 -12.28 11.71 6.15
N ARG A 102 -11.07 11.21 5.90
CA ARG A 102 -10.38 10.28 6.82
C ARG A 102 -9.98 11.00 8.10
N LYS A 103 -9.45 12.23 8.01
CA LYS A 103 -9.15 13.10 9.17
C LYS A 103 -10.40 13.29 10.05
N LYS A 104 -11.55 13.66 9.44
CA LYS A 104 -12.82 13.83 10.16
C LYS A 104 -13.31 12.56 10.85
N LYS A 105 -13.14 11.37 10.25
CA LYS A 105 -13.52 10.08 10.88
C LYS A 105 -12.68 9.78 12.12
N ILE A 106 -11.37 10.01 12.05
CA ILE A 106 -10.45 9.81 13.19
C ILE A 106 -10.85 10.74 14.34
N MET A 107 -11.03 12.04 14.07
CA MET A 107 -11.45 13.02 15.08
C MET A 107 -12.79 12.66 15.74
N LYS A 108 -13.77 12.18 14.97
CA LYS A 108 -15.06 11.73 15.51
C LYS A 108 -14.91 10.51 16.44
N ARG A 109 -14.05 9.55 16.07
CA ARG A 109 -13.75 8.38 16.90
C ARG A 109 -13.07 8.79 18.20
N GLU A 110 -12.05 9.67 18.14
CA GLU A 110 -11.36 10.19 19.33
C GLU A 110 -12.33 10.91 20.28
N LYS A 111 -13.21 11.78 19.76
CA LYS A 111 -14.24 12.46 20.56
C LYS A 111 -15.18 11.48 21.26
N LYS A 112 -15.62 10.42 20.56
CA LYS A 112 -16.49 9.38 21.14
C LYS A 112 -15.78 8.62 22.26
N MET A 113 -14.52 8.22 22.04
CA MET A 113 -13.72 7.53 23.05
C MET A 113 -13.51 8.39 24.29
N ASN A 114 -13.18 9.68 24.13
CA ASN A 114 -13.00 10.59 25.26
C ASN A 114 -14.31 10.82 26.03
N LYS A 115 -15.47 10.89 25.35
CA LYS A 115 -16.78 10.97 26.01
C LYS A 115 -17.07 9.71 26.85
N ASN A 116 -16.75 8.53 26.32
CA ASN A 116 -16.92 7.28 27.04
C ASN A 116 -15.97 7.17 28.24
N ARG A 117 -14.72 7.60 28.10
CA ARG A 117 -13.75 7.68 29.21
C ARG A 117 -14.28 8.59 30.32
N LYS A 118 -14.70 9.82 29.99
CA LYS A 118 -15.29 10.74 30.98
C LYS A 118 -16.52 10.17 31.70
N ARG A 119 -17.37 9.40 31.00
CA ARG A 119 -18.52 8.73 31.62
C ARG A 119 -18.07 7.65 32.61
N ARG A 120 -17.07 6.85 32.25
CA ARG A 120 -16.47 5.85 33.14
C ARG A 120 -15.82 6.50 34.36
N ASP A 121 -15.06 7.57 34.16
CA ASP A 121 -14.39 8.30 35.25
C ASP A 121 -15.42 8.91 36.22
N LYS A 122 -16.54 9.42 35.70
CA LYS A 122 -17.65 9.90 36.54
C LYS A 122 -18.31 8.77 37.34
N LEU A 123 -18.56 7.62 36.69
CA LEU A 123 -19.13 6.45 37.37
C LEU A 123 -18.19 5.95 38.47
N ALA A 124 -16.88 5.86 38.20
CA ALA A 124 -15.88 5.43 39.17
C ALA A 124 -15.76 6.38 40.37
N LYS A 125 -15.94 7.68 40.16
CA LYS A 125 -15.96 8.70 41.22
C LYS A 125 -17.22 8.68 42.08
N ASN A 126 -18.29 8.06 41.61
CA ASN A 126 -19.59 8.01 42.30
C ASN A 126 -19.77 6.68 43.09
N ILE A 127 -18.73 5.84 43.12
CA ILE A 127 -18.70 4.54 43.80
C ILE A 127 -17.88 4.61 45.12
N TYR A 128 -17.34 5.78 45.46
CA TYR A 128 -16.72 6.09 46.76
C TYR A 128 -17.50 7.19 47.47
#